data_AF-A0A6J1VXS5-F1
#
_entry.id   AF-A0A6J1VXS5-F1
#
_cell.length_a   1.000
_cell.length_b   1.000
_cell.length_c   1.000
_cell.angle_alpha   90.00
_cell.angle_beta   90.00
_cell.angle_gamma   90.00
#
_symmetry.space_group_name_H-M   'P 1'
#
loop_
_entity.id
_entity.type
_entity.pdbx_description
1 polymer ?
#
loop_
_entity_poly.entity_id
_entity_poly.type
_entity_poly.pdbx_seq_one_letter_code
_entity_poly.pdbx_strand_id
1 'polypeptide(L)'
;LRTLRGSILEDALPLTARHASPRGVPPKKLLEHIMPELNLPCLRLASSSPKVPETLLKLDEQGLSFQRKVGILYCREKQGSEEDMYNNEKAGPTFEEFLNLLGERVRLLGFDKYRAQLDNKNDSTGTHSLYTTYQDYEIMFHVSTMLPYTPNNRQQLLRKRHIGNDIVTIIFQEPGALPFTPRLVRSQFQHVFIVVRVHHSSMDHTTY
;
A
#
# COMPACT_ATOMS: atom_id res chain seq x y z
N LEU A 1 -5.04 21.11 -1.69
CA LEU A 1 -4.65 21.59 -3.03
C LEU A 1 -4.15 20.40 -3.83
N ARG A 2 -4.50 20.28 -5.11
CA ARG A 2 -3.93 19.26 -5.99
C ARG A 2 -2.60 19.79 -6.51
N THR A 3 -1.49 19.27 -6.01
CA THR A 3 -0.15 19.65 -6.51
C THR A 3 0.02 19.09 -7.91
N LEU A 4 0.31 19.96 -8.88
CA LEU A 4 0.71 19.55 -10.23
C LEU A 4 2.23 19.50 -10.25
N ARG A 5 2.79 18.33 -10.56
CA ARG A 5 4.23 18.13 -10.73
C ARG A 5 4.53 18.00 -12.22
N GLY A 6 5.63 18.61 -12.66
CA GLY A 6 6.06 18.56 -14.05
C GLY A 6 7.51 18.96 -14.18
N SER A 7 8.18 18.43 -15.19
CA SER A 7 9.53 18.80 -15.59
C SER A 7 9.51 19.06 -17.08
N ILE A 8 10.29 20.04 -17.54
CA ILE A 8 10.50 20.26 -18.96
C ILE A 8 12.00 20.19 -19.25
N LEU A 9 12.35 19.45 -20.31
CA LEU A 9 13.71 19.47 -20.82
C LEU A 9 13.98 20.84 -21.40
N GLU A 10 15.17 21.38 -21.16
CA GLU A 10 15.56 22.67 -21.75
C GLU A 10 15.48 22.63 -23.29
N ASP A 11 15.73 21.46 -23.87
CA ASP A 11 15.60 21.18 -25.30
C ASP A 11 14.16 21.09 -25.82
N ALA A 12 13.16 21.07 -24.94
CA ALA A 12 11.76 21.20 -25.34
C ALA A 12 11.34 22.67 -25.51
N LEU A 13 12.15 23.62 -25.02
CA LEU A 13 11.83 25.05 -25.12
C LEU A 13 12.07 25.58 -26.54
N PRO A 14 11.24 26.52 -27.03
CA PRO A 14 11.48 27.20 -28.29
C PRO A 14 12.87 27.85 -28.31
N LEU A 15 13.53 27.86 -29.46
CA LEU A 15 14.85 28.50 -29.62
C LEU A 15 14.84 29.98 -29.20
N THR A 16 13.69 30.65 -29.27
CA THR A 16 13.47 32.04 -28.82
C THR A 16 13.39 32.19 -27.29
N ALA A 17 13.07 31.11 -26.58
CA ALA A 17 13.09 31.03 -25.12
C ALA A 17 14.45 30.57 -24.58
N ARG A 18 15.22 29.80 -25.36
CA ARG A 18 16.63 29.47 -25.12
C ARG A 18 17.51 30.70 -25.36
N HIS A 19 17.48 31.65 -24.43
CA HIS A 19 18.47 32.72 -24.44
C HIS A 19 19.84 32.09 -24.20
N ALA A 20 20.79 32.29 -25.10
CA ALA A 20 22.21 31.92 -24.96
C ALA A 20 22.92 32.77 -23.87
N SER A 21 22.27 32.95 -22.73
CA SER A 21 22.78 33.68 -21.58
C SER A 21 23.34 32.67 -20.58
N PRO A 22 24.49 32.95 -19.94
CA PRO A 22 25.04 32.10 -18.89
C PRO A 22 24.14 31.96 -17.65
N ARG A 23 23.00 32.70 -17.60
CA ARG A 23 22.01 32.69 -16.52
C ARG A 23 20.77 31.83 -16.81
N GLY A 24 20.70 31.15 -17.96
CA GLY A 24 19.58 30.28 -18.34
C GLY A 24 18.29 31.02 -18.74
N VAL A 25 17.19 30.26 -18.88
CA VAL A 25 15.87 30.77 -19.31
C VAL A 25 15.15 31.51 -18.16
N PRO A 26 14.59 32.72 -18.39
CA PRO A 26 13.84 33.43 -17.35
C PRO A 26 12.60 32.66 -16.85
N PRO A 27 12.36 32.54 -15.53
CA PRO A 27 11.21 31.79 -14.98
C PRO A 27 9.85 32.23 -15.52
N LYS A 28 9.67 33.51 -15.83
CA LYS A 28 8.44 34.04 -16.43
C LYS A 28 8.18 33.45 -17.83
N LYS A 29 9.20 33.43 -18.69
CA LYS A 29 9.10 32.84 -20.04
C LYS A 29 8.88 31.33 -19.99
N LEU A 30 9.46 30.68 -18.98
CA LEU A 30 9.22 29.27 -18.73
C LEU A 30 7.75 29.02 -18.36
N LEU A 31 7.18 29.80 -17.43
CA LEU A 31 5.77 29.67 -17.05
C LEU A 31 4.81 29.99 -18.20
N GLU A 32 5.08 31.00 -19.02
CA GLU A 32 4.31 31.31 -20.24
C GLU A 32 4.27 30.13 -21.22
N HIS A 33 5.36 29.37 -21.29
CA HIS A 33 5.45 28.22 -22.18
C HIS A 33 4.79 26.96 -21.61
N ILE A 34 5.02 26.66 -20.32
CA ILE A 34 4.50 25.44 -19.67
C ILE A 34 3.00 25.57 -19.36
N MET A 35 2.56 26.76 -18.98
CA MET A 35 1.20 27.03 -18.54
C MET A 35 0.70 28.34 -19.16
N PRO A 36 0.42 28.38 -20.47
CA PRO A 36 0.01 29.60 -21.17
C PRO A 36 -1.31 30.19 -20.63
N GLU A 37 -2.18 29.34 -20.08
CA GLU A 37 -3.44 29.75 -19.44
C GLU A 37 -3.27 30.35 -18.03
N LEU A 38 -2.05 30.37 -17.49
CA LEU A 38 -1.78 30.89 -16.16
C LEU A 38 -1.78 32.42 -16.17
N ASN A 39 -2.64 33.03 -15.36
CA ASN A 39 -2.69 34.49 -15.19
C ASN A 39 -1.46 34.99 -14.38
N LEU A 40 -0.32 35.20 -15.05
CA LEU A 40 0.94 35.59 -14.41
C LEU A 40 0.87 36.82 -13.48
N PRO A 41 0.06 37.87 -13.78
CA PRO A 41 -0.18 38.97 -12.84
C PRO A 41 -0.68 38.56 -11.45
N CYS A 42 -1.30 37.38 -11.28
CA CYS A 42 -1.73 36.88 -9.98
C CYS A 42 -0.59 36.26 -9.16
N LEU A 43 0.55 35.97 -9.79
CA LEU A 43 1.72 35.43 -9.10
C LEU A 43 2.46 36.52 -8.33
N ARG A 44 3.07 36.12 -7.22
CA ARG A 44 3.93 36.97 -6.40
C ARG A 44 5.22 36.22 -6.12
N LEU A 45 6.34 36.94 -6.15
CA LEU A 45 7.61 36.37 -5.75
C LEU A 45 7.51 35.95 -4.28
N ALA A 46 7.82 34.69 -3.99
CA ALA A 46 7.86 34.21 -2.63
C ALA A 46 8.97 34.92 -1.85
N SER A 47 8.79 35.10 -0.53
CA SER A 47 9.84 35.68 0.31
C SER A 47 11.12 34.84 0.27
N SER A 48 12.29 35.45 0.46
CA SER A 48 13.58 34.77 0.61
C SER A 48 13.74 34.03 1.95
N SER A 49 12.66 33.87 2.72
CA SER A 49 12.66 33.16 3.99
C SER A 49 13.00 31.66 3.78
N PRO A 50 13.84 31.06 4.64
CA PRO A 50 14.11 29.62 4.59
C PRO A 50 12.85 28.76 4.79
N LYS A 51 11.78 29.33 5.37
CA LYS A 51 10.47 28.66 5.51
C LYS A 51 9.78 28.35 4.18
N VAL A 52 10.10 29.10 3.11
CA VAL A 52 9.47 28.89 1.80
C VAL A 52 9.93 27.56 1.19
N PRO A 53 11.25 27.28 1.06
CA PRO A 53 11.74 25.96 0.66
C PRO A 53 11.18 24.82 1.51
N GLU A 54 11.14 24.96 2.84
CA GLU A 54 10.58 23.93 3.73
C GLU A 54 9.10 23.65 3.46
N THR A 55 8.31 24.69 3.18
CA THR A 55 6.88 24.55 2.88
C THR A 55 6.66 23.91 1.52
N LEU A 56 7.46 24.30 0.51
CA LEU A 56 7.42 23.70 -0.82
C LEU A 56 7.79 22.21 -0.76
N LEU A 57 8.82 21.85 0.02
CA LEU A 57 9.19 20.45 0.22
C LEU A 57 8.04 19.65 0.83
N LYS A 58 7.38 20.16 1.89
CA LYS A 58 6.21 19.50 2.49
C LYS A 58 5.03 19.37 1.52
N LEU A 59 4.83 20.35 0.63
CA LEU A 59 3.81 20.30 -0.43
C LEU A 59 4.17 19.28 -1.51
N ASP A 60 5.46 19.14 -1.83
CA ASP A 60 5.98 18.15 -2.78
C ASP A 60 5.95 16.73 -2.21
N GLU A 61 6.15 16.57 -0.92
CA GLU A 61 5.98 15.31 -0.20
C GLU A 61 4.51 15.00 0.09
N GLN A 62 3.59 15.95 -0.16
CA GLN A 62 2.16 15.76 0.05
C GLN A 62 1.65 14.64 -0.86
N GLY A 63 1.36 13.49 -0.24
CA GLY A 63 0.92 12.27 -0.91
C GLY A 63 1.96 11.15 -0.97
N LEU A 64 3.22 11.42 -0.62
CA LEU A 64 4.16 10.35 -0.30
C LEU A 64 3.72 9.70 1.00
N SER A 65 3.56 8.40 0.95
CA SER A 65 3.36 7.57 2.12
C SER A 65 4.38 6.46 2.05
N PHE A 66 5.14 6.28 3.12
CA PHE A 66 6.09 5.19 3.29
C PHE A 66 5.49 4.04 4.11
N GLN A 67 4.19 4.09 4.39
CA GLN A 67 3.49 3.09 5.16
C GLN A 67 2.48 2.37 4.28
N ARG A 68 2.51 1.04 4.27
CA ARG A 68 1.62 0.20 3.46
C ARG A 68 0.95 -0.83 4.34
N LYS A 69 -0.34 -1.02 4.08
CA LYS A 69 -1.14 -2.10 4.66
C LYS A 69 -1.59 -3.04 3.56
N VAL A 70 -1.44 -4.34 3.78
CA VAL A 70 -1.73 -5.37 2.79
C VAL A 70 -2.52 -6.49 3.45
N GLY A 71 -3.69 -6.80 2.90
CA GLY A 71 -4.49 -7.91 3.37
C GLY A 71 -3.91 -9.25 2.93
N ILE A 72 -4.01 -10.29 3.75
CA ILE A 72 -3.70 -11.66 3.35
C ILE A 72 -4.87 -12.56 3.71
N LEU A 73 -5.45 -13.21 2.69
CA LEU A 73 -6.49 -14.22 2.83
C LEU A 73 -5.91 -15.61 2.53
N TYR A 74 -6.20 -16.55 3.41
CA TYR A 74 -5.81 -17.95 3.28
C TYR A 74 -6.95 -18.76 2.67
N CYS A 75 -6.69 -19.40 1.53
CA CYS A 75 -7.63 -20.22 0.76
C CYS A 75 -7.17 -21.68 0.76
N ARG A 76 -7.89 -22.51 1.51
CA ARG A 76 -7.58 -23.93 1.70
C ARG A 76 -8.12 -24.78 0.55
N GLU A 77 -7.77 -26.06 0.56
CA GLU A 77 -8.38 -27.06 -0.31
C GLU A 77 -9.91 -26.91 -0.33
N LYS A 78 -10.52 -26.96 -1.53
CA LYS A 78 -11.97 -26.86 -1.78
C LYS A 78 -12.62 -25.52 -1.43
N GLN A 79 -11.88 -24.53 -0.94
CA GLN A 79 -12.39 -23.17 -0.72
C GLN A 79 -12.26 -22.34 -2.00
N GLY A 80 -13.15 -21.36 -2.17
CA GLY A 80 -13.08 -20.42 -3.30
C GLY A 80 -13.80 -19.09 -3.08
N SER A 81 -14.59 -18.98 -2.01
CA SER A 81 -15.30 -17.76 -1.69
C SER A 81 -14.56 -16.89 -0.68
N GLU A 82 -14.86 -15.59 -0.71
CA GLU A 82 -14.40 -14.63 0.30
C GLU A 82 -14.80 -15.08 1.72
N GLU A 83 -16.03 -15.58 1.88
CA GLU A 83 -16.56 -16.05 3.16
C GLU A 83 -15.74 -17.23 3.71
N ASP A 84 -15.41 -18.22 2.88
CA ASP A 84 -14.60 -19.37 3.30
C ASP A 84 -13.26 -18.92 3.89
N MET A 85 -12.58 -18.01 3.19
CA MET A 85 -11.24 -17.55 3.56
C MET A 85 -11.24 -16.74 4.87
N TYR A 86 -12.28 -15.91 5.08
CA TYR A 86 -12.42 -15.16 6.33
C TYR A 86 -12.73 -16.05 7.54
N ASN A 87 -13.38 -17.20 7.33
CA ASN A 87 -13.75 -18.11 8.42
C ASN A 87 -12.63 -19.08 8.82
N ASN A 88 -11.46 -19.04 8.17
CA ASN A 88 -10.32 -19.86 8.57
C ASN A 88 -9.72 -19.40 9.90
N GLU A 89 -9.85 -20.22 10.94
CA GLU A 89 -9.30 -19.92 12.28
C GLU A 89 -7.81 -20.21 12.41
N LYS A 90 -7.33 -21.26 11.73
CA LYS A 90 -5.96 -21.75 11.85
C LYS A 90 -5.25 -21.69 10.51
N ALA A 91 -3.96 -21.35 10.56
CA ALA A 91 -3.06 -21.45 9.44
C ALA A 91 -2.59 -22.90 9.25
N GLY A 92 -2.40 -23.32 7.99
CA GLY A 92 -1.70 -24.54 7.64
C GLY A 92 -0.19 -24.34 7.51
N PRO A 93 0.59 -25.42 7.44
CA PRO A 93 2.06 -25.36 7.45
C PRO A 93 2.64 -24.59 6.25
N THR A 94 2.12 -24.82 5.04
CA THR A 94 2.59 -24.13 3.82
C THR A 94 2.25 -22.64 3.84
N PHE A 95 1.15 -22.27 4.49
CA PHE A 95 0.79 -20.87 4.69
C PHE A 95 1.70 -20.20 5.73
N GLU A 96 2.01 -20.88 6.85
CA GLU A 96 3.00 -20.37 7.82
C GLU A 96 4.39 -20.21 7.20
N GLU A 97 4.84 -21.16 6.37
CA GLU A 97 6.10 -21.03 5.61
C GLU A 97 6.08 -19.78 4.71
N PHE A 98 5.00 -19.57 3.96
CA PHE A 98 4.83 -18.38 3.13
C PHE A 98 4.83 -17.08 3.95
N LEU A 99 4.17 -17.06 5.10
CA LEU A 99 4.16 -15.88 5.98
C LEU A 99 5.58 -15.56 6.48
N ASN A 100 6.39 -16.57 6.79
CA ASN A 100 7.79 -16.38 7.20
C ASN A 100 8.68 -15.81 6.08
N LEU A 101 8.32 -16.00 4.80
CA LEU A 101 9.01 -15.37 3.67
C LEU A 101 8.66 -13.88 3.51
N LEU A 102 7.43 -13.50 3.89
CA LEU A 102 6.93 -12.14 3.69
C LEU A 102 7.40 -11.15 4.76
N GLY A 103 7.66 -11.61 5.98
CA GLY A 103 8.06 -10.72 7.06
C GLY A 103 8.23 -11.41 8.40
N GLU A 104 8.34 -10.59 9.43
CA GLU A 104 8.53 -11.04 10.81
C GLU A 104 7.21 -11.04 11.55
N ARG A 105 6.95 -12.11 12.32
CA ARG A 105 5.80 -12.16 13.22
C ARG A 105 6.09 -11.27 14.43
N VAL A 106 5.30 -10.21 14.60
CA VAL A 106 5.49 -9.20 15.65
C VAL A 106 4.34 -9.26 16.65
N ARG A 107 4.65 -9.09 17.95
CA ARG A 107 3.66 -8.90 19.01
C ARG A 107 3.03 -7.51 18.85
N LEU A 108 1.70 -7.44 18.84
CA LEU A 108 1.00 -6.16 18.69
C LEU A 108 0.97 -5.35 19.98
N LEU A 109 0.80 -6.00 21.14
CA LEU A 109 0.82 -5.32 22.43
C LEU A 109 2.16 -4.59 22.64
N GLY A 110 2.10 -3.26 22.78
CA GLY A 110 3.29 -2.42 22.93
C GLY A 110 4.08 -2.15 21.63
N PHE A 111 3.60 -2.62 20.46
CA PHE A 111 4.24 -2.34 19.18
C PHE A 111 4.21 -0.83 18.87
N ASP A 112 5.38 -0.26 18.59
CA ASP A 112 5.62 1.18 18.47
C ASP A 112 5.86 1.67 17.04
N LYS A 113 5.91 0.74 16.07
CA LYS A 113 6.04 1.03 14.63
C LYS A 113 4.68 1.13 13.92
N TYR A 114 4.67 1.22 12.59
CA TYR A 114 3.43 1.28 11.82
C TYR A 114 2.54 0.04 12.01
N ARG A 115 1.38 0.24 12.61
CA ARG A 115 0.44 -0.83 12.99
C ARG A 115 -0.81 -0.95 12.10
N ALA A 116 -0.93 -0.17 11.03
CA ALA A 116 -2.09 -0.21 10.11
C ALA A 116 -3.49 -0.26 10.79
N GLN A 117 -3.67 0.45 11.91
CA GLN A 117 -4.91 0.47 12.71
C GLN A 117 -5.21 -0.81 13.51
N LEU A 118 -4.29 -1.78 13.56
CA LEU A 118 -4.34 -2.86 14.55
C LEU A 118 -4.17 -2.30 15.95
N ASP A 119 -4.85 -2.88 16.92
CA ASP A 119 -4.75 -2.52 18.32
C ASP A 119 -3.41 -2.97 18.90
N ASN A 120 -2.80 -2.10 19.70
CA ASN A 120 -1.53 -2.35 20.38
C ASN A 120 -1.64 -2.22 21.91
N LYS A 121 -2.86 -2.23 22.47
CA LYS A 121 -3.11 -1.98 23.90
C LYS A 121 -3.87 -3.08 24.63
N ASN A 122 -4.77 -3.78 23.95
CA ASN A 122 -5.71 -4.73 24.56
C ASN A 122 -5.94 -6.00 23.74
N ASP A 123 -5.11 -6.27 22.72
CA ASP A 123 -5.17 -7.43 21.82
C ASP A 123 -6.52 -7.58 21.07
N SER A 124 -7.32 -6.51 20.96
CA SER A 124 -8.66 -6.59 20.34
C SER A 124 -8.63 -6.90 18.84
N THR A 125 -7.48 -6.77 18.18
CA THR A 125 -7.26 -7.15 16.79
C THR A 125 -6.29 -8.32 16.66
N GLY A 126 -6.18 -9.15 17.69
CA GLY A 126 -5.25 -10.28 17.74
C GLY A 126 -3.99 -9.93 18.54
N THR A 127 -3.20 -10.96 18.85
CA THR A 127 -1.99 -10.80 19.65
C THR A 127 -0.76 -10.49 18.82
N HIS A 128 -0.73 -10.96 17.56
CA HIS A 128 0.40 -10.82 16.65
C HIS A 128 -0.10 -10.45 15.26
N SER A 129 0.81 -9.91 14.47
CA SER A 129 0.65 -9.78 13.03
C SER A 129 1.98 -10.04 12.33
N LEU A 130 2.02 -9.81 11.01
CA LEU A 130 3.22 -9.85 10.21
C LEU A 130 3.63 -8.43 9.81
N TYR A 131 4.91 -8.12 9.94
CA TYR A 131 5.49 -6.81 9.62
C TYR A 131 6.82 -6.96 8.90
N THR A 132 7.12 -6.05 7.98
CA THR A 132 8.45 -5.97 7.36
C THR A 132 8.78 -4.53 6.96
N THR A 133 10.06 -4.30 6.66
CA THR A 133 10.54 -3.06 6.05
C THR A 133 11.22 -3.36 4.72
N TYR A 134 10.87 -2.62 3.67
CA TYR A 134 11.48 -2.78 2.35
C TYR A 134 11.63 -1.43 1.66
N GLN A 135 12.86 -1.06 1.26
CA GLN A 135 13.16 0.23 0.60
C GLN A 135 12.52 1.44 1.31
N ASP A 136 12.75 1.55 2.62
CA ASP A 136 12.17 2.58 3.51
C ASP A 136 10.65 2.52 3.70
N TYR A 137 9.96 1.54 3.12
CA TYR A 137 8.55 1.30 3.39
C TYR A 137 8.37 0.41 4.61
N GLU A 138 7.53 0.84 5.55
CA GLU A 138 6.95 -0.02 6.57
C GLU A 138 5.71 -0.72 6.02
N ILE A 139 5.68 -2.04 6.10
CA ILE A 139 4.56 -2.85 5.61
C ILE A 139 3.99 -3.66 6.77
N MET A 140 2.73 -3.39 7.10
CA MET A 140 1.97 -4.16 8.08
C MET A 140 0.94 -5.01 7.32
N PHE A 141 0.93 -6.31 7.58
CA PHE A 141 -0.04 -7.20 6.94
C PHE A 141 -1.25 -7.41 7.83
N HIS A 142 -2.44 -7.50 7.24
CA HIS A 142 -3.65 -7.96 7.91
C HIS A 142 -3.88 -9.42 7.54
N VAL A 143 -3.36 -10.34 8.37
CA VAL A 143 -3.43 -11.79 8.10
C VAL A 143 -4.73 -12.36 8.65
N SER A 144 -5.56 -12.98 7.80
CA SER A 144 -6.90 -13.43 8.19
C SER A 144 -6.91 -14.37 9.41
N THR A 145 -5.93 -15.27 9.50
CA THR A 145 -5.79 -16.24 10.60
C THR A 145 -5.19 -15.65 11.88
N MET A 146 -4.58 -14.45 11.83
CA MET A 146 -4.05 -13.75 13.01
C MET A 146 -5.04 -12.74 13.60
N LEU A 147 -6.04 -12.32 12.83
CA LEU A 147 -7.14 -11.50 13.31
C LEU A 147 -8.14 -12.36 14.12
N PRO A 148 -8.82 -11.82 15.15
CA PRO A 148 -9.75 -12.57 15.98
C PRO A 148 -10.88 -13.18 15.16
N TYR A 149 -11.18 -14.45 15.43
CA TYR A 149 -12.36 -15.12 14.90
C TYR A 149 -13.58 -14.77 15.76
N THR A 150 -14.70 -14.45 15.13
CA THR A 150 -15.97 -14.24 15.84
C THR A 150 -16.91 -15.41 15.58
N PRO A 151 -17.17 -16.28 16.58
CA PRO A 151 -18.14 -17.37 16.44
C PRO A 151 -19.52 -16.83 16.07
N ASN A 152 -20.29 -17.61 15.31
CA ASN A 152 -21.64 -17.26 14.87
C ASN A 152 -21.76 -16.00 13.99
N ASN A 153 -20.66 -15.41 13.55
CA ASN A 153 -20.62 -14.31 12.60
C ASN A 153 -20.02 -14.78 11.27
N ARG A 154 -20.82 -15.40 10.40
CA ARG A 154 -20.35 -15.91 9.10
C ARG A 154 -19.63 -14.86 8.25
N GLN A 155 -20.02 -13.59 8.36
CA GLN A 155 -19.39 -12.50 7.60
C GLN A 155 -18.03 -12.07 8.16
N GLN A 156 -17.69 -12.49 9.39
CA GLN A 156 -16.43 -12.15 10.07
C GLN A 156 -16.10 -10.66 9.97
N LEU A 157 -17.09 -9.81 10.29
CA LEU A 157 -17.04 -8.36 10.07
C LEU A 157 -15.80 -7.69 10.66
N LEU A 158 -15.28 -8.18 11.80
CA LEU A 158 -14.07 -7.64 12.41
C LEU A 158 -12.83 -7.90 11.54
N ARG A 159 -12.70 -9.09 10.94
CA ARG A 159 -11.62 -9.40 9.99
C ARG A 159 -11.78 -8.60 8.71
N LYS A 160 -13.00 -8.58 8.17
CA LYS A 160 -13.34 -7.85 6.95
C LYS A 160 -13.18 -6.33 7.09
N ARG A 161 -13.37 -5.77 8.29
CA ARG A 161 -13.12 -4.35 8.57
C ARG A 161 -11.65 -3.96 8.33
N HIS A 162 -10.71 -4.85 8.57
CA HIS A 162 -9.30 -4.58 8.32
C HIS A 162 -8.93 -4.91 6.86
N ILE A 163 -9.04 -6.18 6.48
CA ILE A 163 -8.61 -6.69 5.17
C ILE A 163 -9.46 -6.09 4.04
N GLY A 164 -10.78 -6.03 4.24
CA GLY A 164 -11.71 -5.46 3.26
C GLY A 164 -11.52 -3.98 3.01
N ASN A 165 -10.77 -3.27 3.85
CA ASN A 165 -10.41 -1.86 3.68
C ASN A 165 -8.98 -1.67 3.14
N ASP A 166 -8.29 -2.75 2.77
CA ASP A 166 -6.97 -2.67 2.13
C ASP A 166 -7.11 -2.56 0.61
N ILE A 167 -6.19 -1.83 -0.03
CA ILE A 167 -6.22 -1.66 -1.49
C ILE A 167 -5.70 -2.91 -2.20
N VAL A 168 -4.66 -3.52 -1.63
CA VAL A 168 -3.99 -4.73 -2.12
C VAL A 168 -4.30 -5.87 -1.17
N THR A 169 -4.66 -7.03 -1.72
CA THR A 169 -4.88 -8.25 -0.95
C THR A 169 -4.17 -9.44 -1.62
N ILE A 170 -3.36 -10.15 -0.84
CA ILE A 170 -2.75 -11.42 -1.25
C ILE A 170 -3.77 -12.53 -0.97
N ILE A 171 -4.02 -13.38 -1.96
CA ILE A 171 -4.80 -14.60 -1.84
C ILE A 171 -3.82 -15.77 -1.90
N PHE A 172 -3.53 -16.38 -0.75
CA PHE A 172 -2.71 -17.58 -0.70
C PHE A 172 -3.58 -18.82 -0.91
N GLN A 173 -3.21 -19.66 -1.88
CA GLN A 173 -3.97 -20.86 -2.24
C GLN A 173 -3.17 -22.14 -1.97
N GLU A 174 -3.76 -23.03 -1.18
CA GLU A 174 -3.28 -24.41 -1.06
C GLU A 174 -3.55 -25.23 -2.32
N PRO A 175 -2.85 -26.37 -2.49
CA PRO A 175 -3.22 -27.35 -3.50
C PRO A 175 -4.69 -27.75 -3.34
N GLY A 176 -5.44 -27.76 -4.45
CA GLY A 176 -6.87 -28.08 -4.45
C GLY A 176 -7.82 -26.94 -4.05
N ALA A 177 -7.32 -25.73 -3.79
CA ALA A 177 -8.19 -24.55 -3.69
C ALA A 177 -8.92 -24.29 -5.03
N LEU A 178 -10.17 -23.86 -4.96
CA LEU A 178 -10.98 -23.52 -6.13
C LEU A 178 -10.48 -22.21 -6.78
N PRO A 179 -10.81 -21.96 -8.06
CA PRO A 179 -10.44 -20.72 -8.73
C PRO A 179 -10.94 -19.48 -7.99
N PHE A 180 -10.03 -18.55 -7.67
CA PHE A 180 -10.38 -17.25 -7.12
C PHE A 180 -10.82 -16.30 -8.23
N THR A 181 -11.85 -15.48 -7.95
CA THR A 181 -12.23 -14.37 -8.83
C THR A 181 -12.51 -13.11 -8.00
N PRO A 182 -11.92 -11.95 -8.35
CA PRO A 182 -12.14 -10.71 -7.62
C PRO A 182 -13.59 -10.22 -7.72
N ARG A 183 -14.37 -10.70 -8.69
CA ARG A 183 -15.79 -10.34 -8.87
C ARG A 183 -16.67 -10.73 -7.68
N LEU A 184 -16.25 -11.73 -6.91
CA LEU A 184 -17.00 -12.22 -5.75
C LEU A 184 -16.64 -11.48 -4.45
N VAL A 185 -15.60 -10.64 -4.47
CA VAL A 185 -15.19 -9.85 -3.31
C VAL A 185 -16.08 -8.62 -3.19
N ARG A 186 -16.70 -8.44 -2.02
CA ARG A 186 -17.58 -7.30 -1.76
C ARG A 186 -16.84 -6.25 -0.94
N SER A 187 -16.11 -5.37 -1.62
CA SER A 187 -15.40 -4.21 -1.03
C SER A 187 -15.36 -3.04 -2.02
N GLN A 188 -15.39 -1.81 -1.49
CA GLN A 188 -15.14 -0.57 -2.25
C GLN A 188 -13.66 -0.16 -2.23
N PHE A 189 -12.82 -0.84 -1.44
CA PHE A 189 -11.42 -0.48 -1.23
C PHE A 189 -10.45 -1.47 -1.87
N GLN A 190 -10.79 -2.76 -1.92
CA GLN A 190 -9.93 -3.77 -2.53
C GLN A 190 -9.97 -3.66 -4.06
N HIS A 191 -8.83 -3.30 -4.66
CA HIS A 191 -8.70 -3.09 -6.10
C HIS A 191 -7.67 -4.03 -6.73
N VAL A 192 -6.67 -4.47 -5.98
CA VAL A 192 -5.56 -5.30 -6.48
C VAL A 192 -5.50 -6.60 -5.70
N PHE A 193 -5.45 -7.72 -6.43
CA PHE A 193 -5.34 -9.05 -5.86
C PHE A 193 -4.09 -9.74 -6.40
N ILE A 194 -3.27 -10.27 -5.51
CA ILE A 194 -2.07 -11.05 -5.85
C ILE A 194 -2.37 -12.49 -5.43
N VAL A 195 -2.53 -13.39 -6.40
CA VAL A 195 -2.78 -14.81 -6.11
C VAL A 195 -1.43 -15.54 -6.07
N VAL A 196 -1.15 -16.20 -4.96
CA VAL A 196 0.05 -17.03 -4.75
C VAL A 196 -0.45 -18.45 -4.50
N ARG A 197 -0.01 -19.43 -5.30
CA ARG A 197 -0.53 -20.80 -5.22
C ARG A 197 0.61 -21.78 -5.06
N VAL A 198 0.53 -22.64 -4.05
CA VAL A 198 1.49 -23.73 -3.90
C VAL A 198 1.39 -24.68 -5.09
N HIS A 199 2.49 -24.86 -5.82
CA HIS A 199 2.61 -25.80 -6.93
C HIS A 199 3.17 -27.15 -6.46
N HIS A 200 4.20 -27.12 -5.62
CA HIS A 200 4.80 -28.31 -5.00
C HIS A 200 5.23 -27.98 -3.57
N SER A 201 5.02 -28.90 -2.64
CA SER A 201 5.49 -28.78 -1.26
C SER A 201 6.22 -30.06 -0.88
N SER A 202 7.54 -29.98 -0.66
CA SER A 202 8.33 -31.00 0.02
C SER A 202 8.88 -30.45 1.32
N MET A 203 9.39 -31.33 2.19
CA MET A 203 9.92 -30.94 3.51
C MET A 203 11.01 -29.86 3.45
N ASP A 204 11.73 -29.73 2.34
CA ASP A 204 12.85 -28.79 2.19
C ASP A 204 12.57 -27.63 1.22
N HIS A 205 11.51 -27.71 0.40
CA HIS A 205 11.25 -26.68 -0.61
C HIS A 205 9.78 -26.62 -1.04
N THR A 206 9.12 -25.50 -0.73
CA THR A 206 7.81 -25.16 -1.31
C THR A 206 8.00 -24.22 -2.51
N THR A 207 7.39 -24.58 -3.65
CA THR A 207 7.31 -23.72 -4.84
C THR A 207 5.92 -23.12 -4.97
N TYR A 208 5.89 -21.84 -5.34
CA TYR A 208 4.68 -21.01 -5.45
C TYR A 208 4.48 -20.48 -6.88
#